data_AF-A0A7G5E3L9-F1
#
_entry.id   AF-A0A7G5E3L9-F1
#
_cell.length_a   1.000
_cell.length_b   1.000
_cell.length_c   1.000
_cell.angle_alpha   90.00
_cell.angle_beta   90.00
_cell.angle_gamma   90.00
#
_symmetry.space_group_name_H-M   'P 1'
#
loop_
_entity.id
_entity.type
_entity.pdbx_description
1 polymer ?
#
loop_
_entity_poly.entity_id
_entity_poly.type
_entity_poly.pdbx_seq_one_letter_code
_entity_poly.pdbx_strand_id
1 'polypeptide(L)'
;MKWFKYLLLIFTLSCSAVSVSYGQCAMCTLTAENSTKEGNMQGRGLNDGILFLLVIPYLAAAGLGYLWYKKYRKKNPVTKKFLNEIK
;
A
#
# COMPACT_ATOMS: atom_id res chain seq x y z
N MET A 1 -31.97 5.61 11.39
CA MET A 1 -32.01 4.14 11.28
C MET A 1 -32.21 3.62 9.85
N LYS A 2 -33.12 4.16 9.03
CA LYS A 2 -33.34 3.66 7.65
C LYS A 2 -32.13 3.92 6.73
N TRP A 3 -31.48 5.08 6.85
CA TRP A 3 -30.29 5.44 6.06
C TRP A 3 -29.10 4.51 6.29
N PHE A 4 -28.88 4.07 7.53
CA PHE A 4 -27.84 3.10 7.85
C PHE A 4 -28.09 1.74 7.16
N LYS A 5 -29.36 1.32 7.04
CA LYS A 5 -29.73 0.11 6.30
C LYS A 5 -29.45 0.24 4.81
N TYR A 6 -29.71 1.41 4.21
CA TYR A 6 -29.39 1.67 2.80
C TYR A 6 -27.88 1.75 2.56
N LEU A 7 -27.11 2.39 3.46
CA LEU A 7 -25.64 2.42 3.37
C LEU A 7 -25.04 1.02 3.49
N LEU A 8 -25.54 0.20 4.42
CA LEU A 8 -25.09 -1.17 4.59
C LEU A 8 -25.44 -2.03 3.37
N LEU A 9 -26.64 -1.87 2.79
CA LEU A 9 -27.07 -2.56 1.57
C LEU A 9 -26.18 -2.20 0.37
N ILE A 10 -25.89 -0.90 0.17
CA ILE A 10 -25.02 -0.42 -0.91
C ILE A 10 -23.59 -0.96 -0.75
N PHE A 11 -23.08 -0.97 0.48
CA PHE A 11 -21.76 -1.52 0.80
C PHE A 11 -21.69 -3.03 0.50
N THR A 12 -22.70 -3.80 0.91
CA THR A 12 -22.76 -5.24 0.62
C THR A 12 -22.87 -5.53 -0.88
N LEU A 13 -23.66 -4.75 -1.61
CA LEU A 13 -23.85 -4.93 -3.06
C LEU A 13 -22.58 -4.56 -3.84
N SER A 14 -21.85 -3.55 -3.38
CA SER A 14 -20.56 -3.13 -3.96
C SER A 14 -19.47 -4.17 -3.73
N CYS A 15 -19.48 -4.84 -2.57
CA CYS A 15 -18.52 -5.89 -2.24
C CYS A 15 -18.74 -7.18 -3.05
N SER A 16 -20.00 -7.49 -3.40
CA SER A 16 -20.32 -8.64 -4.27
C SER A 16 -19.90 -8.47 -5.74
N ALA A 17 -19.53 -7.26 -6.17
CA ALA A 17 -18.97 -7.02 -7.50
C ALA A 17 -17.45 -7.28 -7.57
N VAL A 18 -16.82 -7.64 -6.45
CA VAL A 18 -15.41 -8.03 -6.41
C VAL A 18 -15.29 -9.47 -6.94
N SER A 19 -15.28 -9.60 -8.26
CA SER A 19 -14.67 -10.77 -8.88
C SER A 19 -13.20 -10.81 -8.47
N VAL A 20 -12.67 -12.01 -8.21
CA VAL A 20 -11.24 -12.21 -7.94
C VAL A 20 -10.47 -11.83 -9.21
N SER A 21 -10.16 -10.54 -9.31
CA SER A 21 -9.20 -10.02 -10.26
C SER A 21 -7.84 -10.51 -9.79
N TYR A 22 -7.42 -11.68 -10.25
CA TYR A 22 -6.01 -12.02 -10.35
C TYR A 22 -5.39 -11.01 -11.30
N GLY A 23 -4.94 -9.86 -10.77
CA GLY A 23 -4.43 -8.70 -11.50
C GLY A 23 -5.07 -8.50 -12.88
N GLN A 24 -6.07 -7.64 -13.01
CA GLN A 24 -6.44 -7.09 -14.32
C GLN A 24 -5.22 -6.37 -14.92
N CYS A 25 -4.40 -7.17 -15.61
CA CYS A 25 -3.12 -6.94 -16.28
C CYS A 25 -2.35 -8.27 -16.50
N ALA A 26 -2.92 -9.45 -16.21
CA ALA A 26 -2.36 -10.72 -16.72
C ALA A 26 -2.28 -10.72 -18.26
N MET A 27 -3.15 -9.98 -18.95
CA MET A 27 -3.07 -9.79 -20.41
C MET A 27 -1.78 -9.06 -20.83
N CYS A 28 -1.33 -8.06 -20.06
CA CYS A 28 -0.11 -7.29 -20.33
C CYS A 28 1.15 -8.13 -20.07
N THR A 29 1.17 -8.89 -18.97
CA THR A 29 2.27 -9.82 -18.66
C THR A 29 2.33 -10.96 -19.66
N LEU A 30 1.20 -11.58 -20.01
CA LEU A 30 1.14 -12.67 -20.99
C LEU A 30 1.52 -12.19 -22.40
N THR A 31 1.11 -10.99 -22.80
CA THR A 31 1.52 -10.39 -24.08
C THR A 31 3.03 -10.11 -24.08
N ALA A 32 3.58 -9.53 -23.02
CA ALA A 32 5.01 -9.27 -22.88
C ALA A 32 5.85 -10.56 -22.88
N GLU A 33 5.39 -11.60 -22.17
CA GLU A 33 6.03 -12.91 -22.16
C GLU A 33 5.95 -13.61 -23.53
N ASN A 34 4.81 -13.53 -24.22
CA ASN A 34 4.65 -14.11 -25.56
C ASN A 34 5.48 -13.35 -26.61
N SER A 35 5.56 -12.01 -26.55
CA SER A 35 6.47 -11.23 -27.39
C SER A 35 7.93 -11.62 -27.15
N THR A 36 8.31 -11.93 -25.90
CA THR A 36 9.67 -12.40 -25.57
C THR A 36 9.99 -13.79 -26.13
N LYS A 37 8.99 -14.69 -26.19
CA LYS A 37 9.13 -16.03 -26.81
C LYS A 37 9.35 -15.97 -28.32
N GLU A 38 8.79 -14.96 -28.99
CA GLU A 38 8.99 -14.71 -30.43
C GLU A 38 10.27 -13.90 -30.73
N GLY A 39 11.14 -13.69 -29.75
CA GLY A 39 12.44 -13.02 -29.90
C GLY A 39 12.44 -11.53 -29.57
N ASN A 40 11.30 -10.94 -29.18
CA ASN A 40 11.23 -9.53 -28.80
C ASN A 40 11.55 -9.31 -27.31
N MET A 41 12.71 -8.72 -27.03
CA MET A 41 13.23 -8.53 -25.66
C MET A 41 12.52 -7.46 -24.82
N GLN A 42 11.60 -6.67 -25.39
CA GLN A 42 10.94 -5.55 -24.71
C GLN A 42 10.01 -5.97 -23.57
N GLY A 43 9.58 -7.24 -23.51
CA GLY A 43 8.74 -7.76 -22.44
C GLY A 43 9.48 -8.27 -21.20
N ARG A 44 10.82 -8.38 -21.24
CA ARG A 44 11.60 -8.90 -20.11
C ARG A 44 11.62 -7.89 -18.95
N GLY A 45 11.33 -8.37 -17.74
CA GLY A 45 11.45 -7.57 -16.51
C GLY A 45 10.28 -6.64 -16.21
N LEU A 46 9.18 -6.70 -16.96
CA LEU A 46 7.99 -5.87 -16.72
C LEU A 46 7.39 -6.08 -15.31
N ASN A 47 7.35 -7.33 -14.83
CA ASN A 47 6.85 -7.65 -13.49
C ASN A 47 7.75 -7.04 -12.39
N ASP A 48 9.07 -7.08 -12.58
CA ASP A 48 10.02 -6.45 -11.66
C ASP A 48 9.82 -4.93 -11.62
N GLY A 49 9.53 -4.31 -12.78
CA GLY A 49 9.20 -2.88 -12.86
C GLY A 49 7.92 -2.51 -12.11
N ILE A 50 6.88 -3.34 -12.19
CA ILE A 50 5.63 -3.13 -11.44
C ILE A 50 5.90 -3.23 -9.94
N LEU A 51 6.61 -4.26 -9.49
CA LEU A 51 6.97 -4.41 -8.08
C LEU A 51 7.83 -3.25 -7.59
N PHE A 52 8.79 -2.79 -8.40
CA PHE A 52 9.62 -1.63 -8.08
C PHE A 52 8.79 -0.36 -7.87
N LEU A 53 7.88 -0.04 -8.81
CA LEU A 53 7.00 1.13 -8.70
C LEU A 53 6.04 1.03 -7.51
N LEU A 54 5.58 -0.18 -7.20
CA LEU A 54 4.64 -0.43 -6.12
C LEU A 54 5.31 -0.30 -4.74
N VAL A 55 6.60 -0.65 -4.60
CA VAL A 55 7.36 -0.53 -3.34
C VAL A 55 7.63 0.93 -2.94
N ILE A 56 7.86 1.82 -3.90
CA ILE A 56 8.21 3.24 -3.65
C ILE A 56 7.23 3.97 -2.71
N PRO A 57 5.89 3.96 -2.95
CA PRO A 57 4.95 4.67 -2.08
C PRO A 57 4.94 4.14 -0.64
N TYR A 58 5.14 2.83 -0.42
CA TYR A 58 5.21 2.27 0.93
C TYR A 58 6.49 2.68 1.66
N LEU A 59 7.63 2.69 0.98
CA LEU A 59 8.88 3.18 1.56
C LEU A 59 8.79 4.67 1.91
N ALA A 60 8.19 5.47 1.02
CA ALA A 60 7.97 6.90 1.27
C ALA A 60 7.06 7.11 2.49
N ALA A 61 5.94 6.39 2.58
CA ALA A 61 5.03 6.46 3.72
C ALA A 61 5.70 6.01 5.03
N ALA A 62 6.45 4.92 5.01
CA ALA A 62 7.20 4.43 6.17
C ALA A 62 8.27 5.43 6.62
N GLY A 63 9.01 6.03 5.68
CA GLY A 63 10.02 7.05 5.97
C GLY A 63 9.41 8.31 6.59
N LEU A 64 8.35 8.85 5.99
CA LEU A 64 7.63 10.01 6.53
C LEU A 64 7.02 9.70 7.91
N GLY A 65 6.40 8.53 8.07
CA GLY A 65 5.84 8.07 9.34
C GLY A 65 6.89 7.94 10.43
N TYR A 66 8.06 7.37 10.12
CA TYR A 66 9.17 7.25 11.06
C TYR A 66 9.72 8.62 11.47
N LEU A 67 9.95 9.52 10.51
CA LEU A 67 10.42 10.88 10.80
C LEU A 67 9.43 11.67 11.65
N TRP A 68 8.13 11.57 11.33
CA TRP A 68 7.07 12.17 12.12
C TRP A 68 7.06 11.62 13.54
N TYR A 69 7.05 10.30 13.70
CA TYR A 69 7.10 9.66 15.00
C TYR A 69 8.32 10.09 15.83
N LYS A 70 9.52 10.11 15.24
CA LYS A 70 10.74 10.54 15.93
C LYS A 70 10.68 12.02 16.35
N LYS A 71 10.12 12.89 15.50
CA LYS A 71 10.02 14.34 15.76
C LYS A 71 8.97 14.69 16.81
N TYR A 72 7.84 14.01 16.80
CA TYR A 72 6.69 14.35 17.66
C TYR A 72 6.62 13.53 18.95
N ARG A 73 7.42 12.47 19.08
CA ARG A 73 7.59 11.74 20.34
C ARG A 73 8.53 12.49 21.29
N LYS A 74 8.10 13.68 21.76
CA LYS A 74 8.74 14.34 22.91
C LYS A 74 8.45 13.49 24.16
N LYS A 75 9.50 13.14 24.93
CA LYS A 75 9.31 12.58 26.28
C LYS A 75 8.47 13.57 27.09
N ASN A 76 7.42 13.07 27.76
CA ASN A 76 6.57 13.89 28.62
C ASN A 76 7.45 14.77 29.52
N PRO A 77 7.28 16.11 29.51
CA PRO A 77 8.08 17.00 30.34
C PRO A 77 7.91 16.64 31.82
N VAL A 78 6.74 16.12 32.21
CA VAL A 78 6.45 15.55 33.53
C VAL A 78 7.38 14.38 33.86
N THR A 79 7.53 13.41 32.96
CA THR A 79 8.45 12.27 33.14
C THR A 79 9.91 12.71 33.16
N LYS A 80 10.28 13.69 32.32
CA LYS A 80 11.64 14.23 32.28
C LYS A 80 12.01 14.97 33.58
N LYS A 81 11.04 15.69 34.17
CA LYS A 81 11.18 16.36 35.47
C LYS A 81 11.29 15.34 36.61
N PHE A 82 10.41 14.35 36.65
CA PHE A 82 10.42 13.28 37.66
C PHE A 82 11.76 12.52 37.71
N LEU A 83 12.34 12.18 36.55
CA LEU A 83 13.63 11.48 36.49
C LEU A 83 14.83 12.31 36.96
N ASN A 84 14.75 13.65 36.89
CA ASN A 84 15.80 14.54 37.39
C ASN A 84 15.71 14.77 38.90
N GLU A 85 14.56 14.56 39.53
CA GLU A 85 14.36 14.69 40.98
C GLU A 85 14.79 13.41 41.73
N ILE A 86 14.80 12.26 41.05
CA ILE A 86 15.21 10.96 41.62
C ILE A 86 16.73 10.73 41.51
N LYS A 87 17.41 11.50 40.66
CA LYS A 87 18.86 11.44 40.47
C LYS A 87 19.56 12.49 41.31
#